data_AF-A0A0A9WUH1-F1
#
_entry.id   AF-A0A0A9WUH1-F1
#
_cell.length_a   1.000
_cell.length_b   1.000
_cell.length_c   1.000
_cell.angle_alpha   90.00
_cell.angle_beta   90.00
_cell.angle_gamma   90.00
#
_symmetry.space_group_name_H-M   'P 1'
#
loop_
_entity.id
_entity.type
_entity.pdbx_description
1 polymer ?
#
loop_
_entity_poly.entity_id
_entity_poly.type
_entity_poly.pdbx_seq_one_letter_code
_entity_poly.pdbx_strand_id
1 'polypeptide(L)'
;GNPFLGYSFWAGIGLPDSKLSHWFFQFVFAATAATILSGAVAERCNFVAYIVYSAVISGVVYPIVSHWAWTDDGWLNTFGYKDFAGCGVVHALAGVCAFVGA
;
A
#
# COMPACT_ATOMS: atom_id res chain seq x y z
N GLY A 1 5.57 11.51 10.53
CA GLY A 1 4.18 11.75 10.15
C GLY A 1 3.42 12.13 11.39
N ASN A 2 2.11 11.94 11.38
CA ASN A 2 1.35 11.71 12.61
C ASN A 2 1.04 10.20 12.70
N PRO A 3 0.33 9.71 13.74
CA PRO A 3 0.06 8.28 13.84
C PRO A 3 -0.76 7.64 12.72
N PHE A 4 -1.41 8.46 11.89
CA PHE A 4 -2.26 8.02 10.79
C PHE A 4 -1.61 8.18 9.41
N LEU A 5 -0.75 9.19 9.21
CA LEU A 5 -0.25 9.56 7.89
C LEU A 5 1.18 10.11 7.90
N GLY A 6 1.97 9.68 6.92
CA GLY A 6 3.23 10.31 6.54
C GLY A 6 3.00 11.57 5.71
N TYR A 7 3.79 12.62 5.94
CA TYR A 7 3.72 13.89 5.21
C TYR A 7 5.05 14.30 4.54
N SER A 8 6.04 13.41 4.55
CA SER A 8 7.38 13.65 3.99
C SER A 8 7.68 12.67 2.86
N PHE A 9 8.64 13.01 2.01
CA PHE A 9 9.13 12.15 0.91
C PHE A 9 8.10 11.85 -0.20
N TRP A 10 7.06 12.68 -0.31
CA TRP A 10 6.12 12.63 -1.42
C TRP A 10 6.83 12.80 -2.75
N ALA A 11 6.48 11.95 -3.73
CA ALA A 11 7.15 11.86 -5.03
C ALA A 11 8.69 11.70 -4.93
N GLY A 12 9.21 11.16 -3.84
CA GLY A 12 10.65 11.01 -3.60
C GLY A 12 11.37 12.31 -3.23
N ILE A 13 10.66 13.42 -3.07
CA ILE A 13 11.26 14.73 -2.78
C ILE A 13 11.91 14.70 -1.40
N GLY A 14 13.22 14.96 -1.37
CA GLY A 14 14.00 14.97 -0.14
C GLY A 14 14.26 13.59 0.46
N LEU A 15 14.01 12.50 -0.28
CA LEU A 15 14.35 11.15 0.16
C LEU A 15 15.88 10.96 0.10
N PRO A 16 16.55 10.61 1.20
CA PRO A 16 17.98 10.34 1.19
C PRO A 16 18.32 9.12 0.32
N ASP A 17 19.42 9.17 -0.42
CA ASP A 17 19.86 8.07 -1.30
C ASP A 17 20.01 6.73 -0.56
N SER A 18 20.41 6.77 0.71
CA SER A 18 20.51 5.59 1.56
C SER A 18 19.19 4.88 1.81
N LYS A 19 18.05 5.53 1.55
CA LYS A 19 16.70 4.96 1.69
C LYS A 19 16.07 4.51 0.37
N LEU A 20 16.76 4.66 -0.76
CA LEU A 20 16.22 4.29 -2.08
C LEU A 20 15.91 2.80 -2.19
N SER A 21 16.74 1.94 -1.60
CA SER A 21 16.49 0.48 -1.57
C SER A 21 15.22 0.13 -0.82
N HIS A 22 14.99 0.75 0.33
CA HIS A 22 13.77 0.57 1.12
C HIS A 22 12.55 1.15 0.40
N TRP A 23 12.69 2.30 -0.25
CA TRP A 23 11.62 2.86 -1.08
C TRP A 23 11.23 1.92 -2.22
N PHE A 24 12.21 1.36 -2.93
CA PHE A 24 11.94 0.42 -4.03
C PHE A 24 11.28 -0.86 -3.52
N PHE A 25 11.71 -1.36 -2.36
CA PHE A 25 11.08 -2.49 -1.69
C PHE A 25 9.58 -2.22 -1.43
N GLN A 26 9.24 -1.08 -0.82
CA GLN A 26 7.84 -0.69 -0.56
C GLN A 26 7.06 -0.45 -1.86
N PHE A 27 7.70 0.10 -2.90
CA PHE A 27 7.09 0.26 -4.23
C PHE A 27 6.64 -1.08 -4.81
N VAL A 28 7.48 -2.12 -4.74
CA VAL A 28 7.12 -3.45 -5.24
C VAL A 28 5.96 -4.04 -4.43
N PHE A 29 5.91 -3.85 -3.10
CA PHE A 29 4.76 -4.27 -2.29
C PHE A 29 3.46 -3.54 -2.65
N ALA A 30 3.54 -2.24 -2.92
CA ALA A 30 2.39 -1.46 -3.41
C ALA A 30 1.87 -2.03 -4.75
N ALA A 31 2.79 -2.36 -5.66
CA ALA A 31 2.47 -2.99 -6.94
C ALA A 31 1.86 -4.40 -6.75
N THR A 32 2.36 -5.19 -5.79
CA THR A 32 1.78 -6.48 -5.42
C THR A 32 0.36 -6.33 -4.90
N ALA A 33 0.09 -5.36 -4.03
CA ALA A 33 -1.27 -5.09 -3.55
C ALA A 33 -2.22 -4.73 -4.71
N ALA A 34 -1.79 -3.87 -5.64
CA ALA A 34 -2.58 -3.51 -6.81
C ALA A 34 -2.83 -4.70 -7.76
N THR A 35 -1.85 -5.60 -7.94
CA THR A 35 -2.01 -6.74 -8.87
C THR A 35 -2.90 -7.84 -8.33
N ILE A 36 -3.03 -8.01 -7.01
CA ILE A 36 -3.96 -8.98 -6.41
C ILE A 36 -5.41 -8.67 -6.84
N LEU A 37 -5.80 -7.38 -6.85
CA LEU A 37 -7.11 -6.95 -7.35
C LEU A 37 -7.34 -7.35 -8.80
N SER A 38 -6.30 -7.26 -9.65
CA SER A 38 -6.42 -7.51 -11.09
C SER A 38 -7.00 -8.88 -11.41
N GLY A 39 -6.69 -9.89 -10.58
CA GLY A 39 -7.23 -11.25 -10.74
C GLY A 39 -8.73 -11.35 -10.41
N ALA A 40 -9.24 -10.55 -9.48
CA ALA A 40 -10.66 -10.60 -9.08
C ALA A 40 -11.59 -9.94 -10.10
N VAL A 41 -11.09 -8.95 -10.83
CA VAL A 41 -11.84 -8.22 -11.86
C VAL A 41 -11.54 -8.73 -13.28
N ALA A 42 -10.91 -9.90 -13.40
CA ALA A 42 -10.53 -10.47 -14.69
C ALA A 42 -11.74 -10.60 -15.64
N GLU A 43 -11.47 -10.53 -16.94
CA GLU A 43 -12.41 -10.77 -18.07
C GLU A 43 -13.53 -9.74 -18.29
N ARG A 44 -13.97 -9.01 -17.27
CA ARG A 44 -15.15 -8.10 -17.37
C ARG A 44 -14.95 -6.68 -16.81
N CYS A 45 -13.74 -6.32 -16.38
CA CYS A 45 -13.45 -4.96 -15.89
C CYS A 45 -13.34 -3.95 -17.03
N ASN A 46 -13.90 -2.76 -16.81
CA ASN A 46 -13.57 -1.60 -17.65
C ASN A 46 -12.12 -1.18 -17.40
N PHE A 47 -11.33 -1.03 -18.47
CA PHE A 47 -9.91 -0.70 -18.37
C PHE A 47 -9.62 0.63 -17.65
N VAL A 48 -10.44 1.65 -17.85
CA VAL A 48 -10.29 2.95 -17.17
C VAL A 48 -10.57 2.78 -15.67
N ALA A 49 -11.60 2.02 -15.32
CA ALA A 49 -11.89 1.70 -13.92
C ALA A 49 -10.71 0.96 -13.27
N TYR A 50 -10.09 0.01 -13.97
CA TYR A 50 -8.91 -0.71 -13.49
C TYR A 50 -7.71 0.23 -13.20
N ILE A 51 -7.41 1.18 -14.10
CA ILE A 51 -6.34 2.16 -13.89
C ILE A 51 -6.62 3.03 -12.67
N VAL A 52 -7.84 3.57 -12.56
CA VAL A 52 -8.22 4.43 -11.43
C VAL A 52 -8.11 3.66 -10.13
N TYR A 53 -8.62 2.43 -10.08
CA TYR A 53 -8.58 1.61 -8.87
C TYR A 53 -7.14 1.26 -8.47
N SER A 54 -6.29 0.92 -9.44
CA SER A 54 -4.86 0.65 -9.20
C SER A 54 -4.14 1.89 -8.66
N ALA A 55 -4.43 3.07 -9.19
CA ALA A 55 -3.87 4.34 -8.72
C ALA A 55 -4.34 4.67 -7.29
N VAL A 56 -5.61 4.41 -6.97
CA VAL A 56 -6.15 4.63 -5.61
C VAL A 56 -5.52 3.66 -4.61
N ILE A 57 -5.38 2.38 -4.96
CA ILE A 57 -4.73 1.40 -4.06
C ILE A 57 -3.28 1.79 -3.81
N SER A 58 -2.50 1.98 -4.88
CA SER A 58 -1.06 2.23 -4.78
C SER A 58 -0.71 3.61 -4.22
N GLY A 59 -1.52 4.64 -4.52
CA GLY A 59 -1.25 6.03 -4.14
C GLY A 59 -1.92 6.49 -2.84
N VAL A 60 -2.97 5.80 -2.39
CA VAL A 60 -3.75 6.20 -1.20
C VAL A 60 -3.88 5.06 -0.21
N VAL A 61 -4.52 3.95 -0.58
CA VAL A 61 -4.90 2.92 0.40
C VAL A 61 -3.69 2.24 1.02
N TYR A 62 -2.78 1.73 0.18
CA TYR A 62 -1.56 1.05 0.60
C TYR A 62 -0.64 1.94 1.46
N PRO A 63 -0.23 3.16 1.04
CA PRO A 63 0.70 3.98 1.82
C PRO A 63 0.12 4.41 3.18
N ILE A 64 -1.20 4.55 3.29
CA ILE A 64 -1.86 4.86 4.56
C ILE A 64 -1.77 3.67 5.52
N VAL A 65 -2.11 2.47 5.04
CA VAL A 65 -2.14 1.28 5.89
C VAL A 65 -0.73 0.78 6.23
N SER A 66 0.22 0.88 5.31
CA SER A 66 1.63 0.59 5.60
C SER A 66 2.21 1.58 6.62
N HIS A 67 1.80 2.85 6.58
CA HIS A 67 2.17 3.82 7.62
C HIS A 67 1.67 3.37 8.99
N TRP A 68 0.41 2.94 9.12
CA TRP A 68 -0.13 2.50 10.40
C TRP A 68 0.66 1.36 11.04
N ALA A 69 1.10 0.40 10.23
CA ALA A 69 1.69 -0.86 10.70
C ALA A 69 3.21 -0.87 10.76
N TRP A 70 3.90 -0.15 9.88
CA TRP A 70 5.35 -0.33 9.64
C TRP A 70 6.20 0.90 9.93
N THR A 71 5.62 2.06 10.23
CA THR A 71 6.40 3.19 10.73
C THR A 71 6.37 3.22 12.25
N ASP A 72 7.42 3.78 12.86
CA ASP A 72 7.55 3.88 14.32
C ASP A 72 6.43 4.70 14.95
N ASP A 73 5.93 5.70 14.22
CA ASP A 73 4.82 6.57 14.64
C ASP A 73 3.44 5.98 14.33
N GLY A 74 3.35 4.92 13.51
CA GLY A 74 2.10 4.30 13.09
C GLY A 74 1.28 3.73 14.25
N TRP A 75 0.00 4.08 14.31
CA TRP A 75 -0.84 3.73 15.47
C TRP A 75 -0.94 2.21 15.71
N LEU A 76 -1.01 1.37 14.67
CA LEU A 76 -1.01 -0.09 14.82
C LEU A 76 0.32 -0.58 15.39
N ASN A 77 1.45 -0.07 14.88
CA ASN A 77 2.77 -0.44 15.38
C ASN A 77 2.92 -0.06 16.86
N THR A 78 2.45 1.13 17.25
CA THR A 78 2.49 1.59 18.65
C THR A 78 1.65 0.72 19.60
N PHE A 79 0.59 0.06 19.11
CA PHE A 79 -0.18 -0.93 19.87
C PHE A 79 0.38 -2.35 19.80
N GLY A 80 1.54 -2.55 19.19
CA GLY A 80 2.23 -3.84 19.15
C GLY A 80 1.80 -4.75 17.99
N TYR A 81 1.11 -4.22 16.97
CA TYR A 81 0.84 -4.97 15.75
C TYR A 81 2.14 -5.44 15.09
N LYS A 82 2.17 -6.67 14.61
CA LYS A 82 3.32 -7.27 13.91
C LYS A 82 2.87 -7.90 12.61
N ASP A 83 3.41 -7.37 11.52
CA ASP A 83 3.28 -7.93 10.19
C ASP A 83 4.67 -7.88 9.55
N PHE A 84 5.31 -9.03 9.36
CA PHE A 84 6.69 -9.08 8.90
C PHE A 84 6.82 -8.86 7.39
N ALA A 85 5.91 -9.46 6.61
CA ALA A 85 6.02 -9.54 5.16
C ALA A 85 4.73 -9.13 4.42
N GLY A 86 3.76 -8.54 5.12
CA GLY A 86 2.58 -7.96 4.50
C GLY A 86 1.35 -8.87 4.48
N CYS A 87 1.22 -9.83 5.39
CA CYS A 87 0.02 -10.68 5.43
C CYS A 87 -1.26 -9.85 5.66
N GLY A 88 -1.18 -8.80 6.46
CA GLY A 88 -2.25 -7.83 6.68
C GLY A 88 -2.19 -6.69 5.67
N VAL A 89 -1.07 -5.96 5.67
CA VAL A 89 -1.00 -4.68 4.94
C VAL A 89 -0.94 -4.80 3.42
N VAL A 90 -0.64 -5.99 2.90
CA VAL A 90 -0.59 -6.26 1.45
C VAL A 90 -1.67 -7.26 1.08
N HIS A 91 -1.60 -8.48 1.61
CA HIS A 91 -2.47 -9.58 1.17
C HIS A 91 -3.91 -9.43 1.64
N ALA A 92 -4.15 -9.23 2.94
CA ALA A 92 -5.52 -9.06 3.45
C ALA A 92 -6.15 -7.76 2.95
N LEU A 93 -5.39 -6.66 2.96
CA LEU A 93 -5.82 -5.38 2.40
C LEU A 93 -6.27 -5.50 0.94
N ALA A 94 -5.41 -6.05 0.08
CA ALA A 94 -5.73 -6.22 -1.32
C ALA A 94 -6.84 -7.25 -1.55
N GLY A 95 -6.90 -8.31 -0.74
CA GLY A 95 -7.97 -9.31 -0.79
C GLY A 95 -9.34 -8.72 -0.47
N VAL A 96 -9.43 -7.82 0.52
CA VAL A 96 -10.67 -7.10 0.84
C VAL A 96 -11.02 -6.12 -0.29
N CYS A 97 -10.03 -5.37 -0.81
CA CYS A 97 -10.25 -4.48 -1.95
C CYS A 97 -10.74 -5.24 -3.19
N ALA A 98 -10.20 -6.45 -3.41
CA ALA A 98 -10.56 -7.35 -4.48
C ALA A 98 -11.98 -7.90 -4.31
N PHE A 99 -12.35 -8.31 -3.09
CA PHE A 99 -13.69 -8.76 -2.78
C PHE A 99 -14.75 -7.67 -3.01
N VAL A 100 -14.45 -6.42 -2.65
CA VAL A 100 -15.37 -5.29 -2.88
C VAL A 100 -15.46 -4.91 -4.37
N GLY A 101 -14.39 -5.11 -5.13
CA GLY A 101 -14.32 -4.74 -6.55
C GLY A 101 -14.85 -5.78 -7.55
N ALA A 102 -15.12 -7.02 -7.11
CA ALA A 102 -15.52 -8.16 -7.96
C ALA A 102 -17.02 -8.24 -8.26
#